data_AF-A0A9E3ZSU9-F1
#
_entry.id   AF-A0A9E3ZSU9-F1
#
_cell.length_a   1.000
_cell.length_b   1.000
_cell.length_c   1.000
_cell.angle_alpha   90.00
_cell.angle_beta   90.00
_cell.angle_gamma   90.00
#
_symmetry.space_group_name_H-M   'P 1'
#
loop_
_entity.id
_entity.type
_entity.pdbx_description
1 polymer ?
#
loop_
_entity_poly.entity_id
_entity_poly.type
_entity_poly.pdbx_seq_one_letter_code
_entity_poly.pdbx_strand_id
1 'polypeptide(L)'
;MNKKILWGATLLILGGVLGACTTNQEATNDSDKIQIMTTFYPMYEFTKNVVGEEGDVELLISAGTDSHDYEPSAKDLRKIQDADVFVYNNENMETWVPSIENVFEQGDVLVVKATENMVLLPGDEDEHDHSEEEHGHSHALDPHVWLAPNLAMKEVEEIRDQLVKAYPDKADVLTANAEAYLEELAMLDESYQTLTDQAVQTSFVTQHAAFGYLATEYGLTQVPIAGLSADEEPSPARLAELKEYVKANDIQYIYFESNAKNAIAKTLAKEADVELLVLNTLEGLSAQEIEEGKNYLSVMQENLEALRKTTESTQASLGQETTVEKTVENGYFEDSEVEDRPLSNWAGEWQSVYPYLEDGTLDQVFEYKEKLTKDKTKAEYKAYYETGYQTDIDQITITDDRITFTDRSGNRVSSNYRYVGYKILTYEAGNRGVRYVFEATDPNSGAYRYVQFSDHTITDTPVEHYHIYFGNESQEQLYDEMDHWPTYYQADLTGLEIAQEMLAH
;
A
#
# COMPACT_ATOMS: atom_id res chain seq x y z
N MET A 1 -52.25 63.57 71.45
CA MET A 1 -51.08 64.47 71.59
C MET A 1 -49.91 63.80 70.90
N ASN A 2 -49.33 64.49 69.89
CA ASN A 2 -47.91 64.54 69.48
C ASN A 2 -47.00 63.32 69.78
N LYS A 3 -46.09 62.84 68.92
CA LYS A 3 -45.47 63.34 67.69
C LYS A 3 -44.44 62.26 67.26
N LYS A 4 -44.25 62.12 65.93
CA LYS A 4 -42.97 62.00 65.19
C LYS A 4 -42.17 60.67 65.26
N ILE A 5 -41.98 60.02 64.09
CA ILE A 5 -40.76 59.98 63.20
C ILE A 5 -39.77 58.89 63.67
N LEU A 6 -39.08 58.07 62.88
CA LEU A 6 -39.03 57.58 61.48
C LEU A 6 -37.70 56.77 61.42
N TRP A 7 -37.60 55.72 60.57
CA TRP A 7 -36.41 54.89 60.23
C TRP A 7 -35.91 53.93 61.33
N GLY A 8 -35.54 52.67 61.09
CA GLY A 8 -35.35 51.88 59.86
C GLY A 8 -34.12 50.97 60.01
N ALA A 9 -34.30 49.65 59.81
CA ALA A 9 -33.30 48.57 59.64
C ALA A 9 -32.44 48.19 60.89
N THR A 10 -32.16 46.93 61.24
CA THR A 10 -31.58 45.83 60.44
C THR A 10 -31.59 44.50 61.26
N LEU A 11 -31.46 43.35 60.56
CA LEU A 11 -30.88 42.05 60.95
C LEU A 11 -31.78 40.82 61.28
N LEU A 12 -31.36 39.72 60.61
CA LEU A 12 -31.21 38.32 61.04
C LEU A 12 -32.34 37.28 60.84
N ILE A 13 -32.28 36.65 59.65
CA ILE A 13 -32.14 35.21 59.34
C ILE A 13 -32.65 34.18 60.38
N LEU A 14 -33.59 33.33 59.94
CA LEU A 14 -33.68 31.84 60.04
C LEU A 14 -35.17 31.46 59.86
N GLY A 15 -35.61 30.47 59.11
CA GLY A 15 -35.01 29.49 58.21
C GLY A 15 -36.18 28.78 57.51
N GLY A 16 -36.01 28.44 56.24
CA GLY A 16 -37.02 27.78 55.43
C GLY A 16 -36.38 26.70 54.59
N VAL A 17 -36.60 25.45 54.98
CA VAL A 17 -36.31 24.24 54.20
C VAL A 17 -37.38 24.15 53.12
N LEU A 18 -36.99 24.27 51.85
CA LEU A 18 -37.76 23.78 50.70
C LEU A 18 -36.76 23.35 49.61
N GLY A 19 -36.88 22.11 49.19
CA GLY A 19 -35.97 21.45 48.25
C GLY A 19 -36.08 22.01 46.84
N ALA A 20 -34.92 22.10 46.19
CA ALA A 20 -34.81 22.13 44.74
C ALA A 20 -34.07 20.85 44.34
N CYS A 21 -34.76 19.99 43.57
CA CYS A 21 -34.10 18.99 42.75
C CYS A 21 -33.32 19.76 41.68
N THR A 22 -32.01 19.81 41.82
CA THR A 22 -31.11 20.14 40.71
C THR A 22 -30.66 18.80 40.15
N THR A 23 -31.10 18.49 38.94
CA THR A 23 -30.43 17.48 38.12
C THR A 23 -29.01 18.01 37.90
N ASN A 24 -28.04 17.45 38.63
CA ASN A 24 -26.64 17.60 38.28
C ASN A 24 -26.49 16.90 36.93
N GLN A 25 -26.52 17.70 35.87
CA GLN A 25 -25.86 17.35 34.64
C GLN A 25 -24.37 17.35 35.00
N GLU A 26 -23.82 16.17 35.27
CA GLU A 26 -22.38 15.99 35.33
C GLU A 26 -21.84 16.50 34.00
N ALA A 27 -21.11 17.61 34.05
CA ALA A 27 -20.27 17.99 32.95
C ALA A 27 -19.25 16.87 32.80
N THR A 28 -19.35 16.11 31.71
CA THR A 28 -18.28 15.24 31.25
C THR A 28 -17.03 16.11 31.16
N ASN A 29 -16.00 15.78 31.94
CA ASN A 29 -14.70 16.44 31.79
C ASN A 29 -14.20 16.11 30.38
N ASP A 30 -13.97 17.13 29.54
CA ASP A 30 -13.27 17.01 28.25
C ASP A 30 -11.85 16.43 28.39
N SER A 31 -11.31 16.27 29.61
CA SER A 31 -9.94 15.82 29.84
C SER A 31 -9.70 14.32 29.67
N ASP A 32 -10.75 13.50 29.44
CA ASP A 32 -10.64 12.03 29.33
C ASP A 32 -10.73 11.52 27.88
N LYS A 33 -10.86 12.44 26.91
CA LYS A 33 -10.93 12.14 25.47
C LYS A 33 -9.55 12.11 24.85
N ILE A 34 -9.29 11.09 24.02
CA ILE A 34 -8.07 11.00 23.21
C ILE A 34 -8.06 12.14 22.19
N GLN A 35 -7.01 12.95 22.17
CA GLN A 35 -6.82 13.99 21.15
C GLN A 35 -6.11 13.36 19.94
N ILE A 36 -6.80 13.32 18.80
CA ILE A 36 -6.32 12.59 17.62
C ILE A 36 -6.21 13.53 16.43
N MET A 37 -5.02 13.60 15.85
CA MET A 37 -4.77 14.29 14.59
C MET A 37 -4.73 13.27 13.46
N THR A 38 -5.51 13.50 12.41
CA THR A 38 -5.52 12.68 11.19
C THR A 38 -5.10 13.51 10.00
N THR A 39 -4.51 12.89 9.00
CA THR A 39 -3.99 13.56 7.81
C THR A 39 -5.09 14.08 6.88
N PHE A 40 -5.72 13.21 6.10
CA PHE A 40 -6.74 13.54 5.10
C PHE A 40 -8.06 12.79 5.35
N TYR A 41 -9.07 12.99 4.49
CA TYR A 41 -10.46 12.68 4.83
C TYR A 41 -10.78 11.21 5.19
N PRO A 42 -10.30 10.17 4.48
CA PRO A 42 -10.52 8.77 4.84
C PRO A 42 -9.93 8.44 6.21
N MET A 43 -8.71 8.90 6.50
CA MET A 43 -8.06 8.71 7.80
C MET A 43 -8.87 9.35 8.94
N TYR A 44 -9.42 10.54 8.70
CA TYR A 44 -10.35 11.19 9.61
C TYR A 44 -11.61 10.37 9.85
N GLU A 45 -12.30 9.96 8.77
CA GLU A 45 -13.59 9.26 8.85
C GLU A 45 -13.44 7.89 9.51
N PHE A 46 -12.43 7.10 9.12
CA PHE A 46 -12.17 5.77 9.69
C PHE A 46 -11.83 5.87 11.17
N THR A 47 -10.91 6.76 11.54
CA THR A 47 -10.53 6.98 12.94
C THR A 47 -11.71 7.43 13.79
N LYS A 48 -12.54 8.35 13.27
CA LYS A 48 -13.74 8.82 13.97
C LYS A 48 -14.76 7.72 14.18
N ASN A 49 -14.95 6.84 13.20
CA ASN A 49 -15.86 5.69 13.34
C ASN A 49 -15.32 4.64 14.32
N VAL A 50 -14.00 4.48 14.48
CA VAL A 50 -13.41 3.61 15.51
C VAL A 50 -13.52 4.23 16.91
N VAL A 51 -13.19 5.51 17.04
CA VAL A 51 -13.04 6.18 18.34
C VAL A 51 -14.37 6.65 18.93
N GLY A 52 -15.31 7.07 18.08
CA GLY A 52 -16.61 7.57 18.52
C GLY A 52 -16.48 8.71 19.53
N GLU A 53 -17.17 8.61 20.66
CA GLU A 53 -17.17 9.64 21.72
C GLU A 53 -15.93 9.58 22.65
N GLU A 54 -15.06 8.58 22.48
CA GLU A 54 -13.88 8.38 23.35
C GLU A 54 -12.70 9.30 23.00
N GLY A 55 -12.80 10.06 21.90
CA GLY A 55 -11.76 10.98 21.46
C GLY A 55 -12.29 12.09 20.57
N ASP A 56 -11.48 13.14 20.45
CA ASP A 56 -11.73 14.26 19.55
C ASP A 56 -10.77 14.12 18.35
N VAL A 57 -11.35 13.87 17.18
CA VAL A 57 -10.60 13.65 15.93
C VAL A 57 -10.58 14.95 15.13
N GLU A 58 -9.38 15.43 14.80
CA GLU A 58 -9.15 16.59 13.93
C GLU A 58 -8.58 16.17 12.56
N LEU A 59 -9.04 16.85 11.51
CA LEU A 59 -8.54 16.71 10.14
C LEU A 59 -7.49 17.79 9.85
N LEU A 60 -6.28 17.37 9.47
CA LEU A 60 -5.16 18.27 9.17
C LEU A 60 -5.31 18.92 7.79
N ILE A 61 -5.56 18.09 6.77
CA ILE A 61 -5.66 18.49 5.36
C ILE A 61 -7.14 18.72 5.04
N SER A 62 -7.55 19.99 5.00
CA SER A 62 -8.92 20.36 4.67
C SER A 62 -9.19 20.25 3.17
N ALA A 63 -10.43 19.90 2.79
CA ALA A 63 -10.84 19.82 1.40
C ALA A 63 -10.49 21.05 0.55
N GLY A 64 -10.10 20.78 -0.69
CA GLY A 64 -9.57 21.78 -1.63
C GLY A 64 -8.08 22.08 -1.44
N THR A 65 -7.42 21.38 -0.53
CA THR A 65 -5.95 21.26 -0.50
C THR A 65 -5.61 19.89 -1.07
N ASP A 66 -4.67 19.85 -2.01
CA ASP A 66 -4.16 18.58 -2.54
C ASP A 66 -3.41 17.84 -1.42
N SER A 67 -3.76 16.58 -1.18
CA SER A 67 -3.13 15.75 -0.16
C SER A 67 -1.78 15.18 -0.57
N HIS A 68 -1.52 15.02 -1.87
CA HIS A 68 -0.25 14.52 -2.40
C HIS A 68 0.87 15.55 -2.23
N ASP A 69 0.58 16.82 -2.53
CA ASP A 69 1.52 17.94 -2.45
C ASP A 69 1.51 18.66 -1.10
N TYR A 70 0.79 18.15 -0.10
CA TYR A 70 0.66 18.82 1.18
C TYR A 70 1.98 18.80 1.95
N GLU A 71 2.46 19.98 2.34
CA GLU A 71 3.54 20.14 3.33
C GLU A 71 3.02 20.75 4.63
N PRO A 72 3.30 20.15 5.81
CA PRO A 72 2.82 20.67 7.08
C PRO A 72 3.50 21.99 7.45
N SER A 73 2.71 22.98 7.86
CA SER A 73 3.28 24.21 8.41
C SER A 73 3.81 24.01 9.83
N ALA A 74 4.63 24.94 10.33
CA ALA A 74 5.05 24.91 11.74
C ALA A 74 3.89 25.00 12.76
N LYS A 75 2.68 25.39 12.33
CA LYS A 75 1.47 25.33 13.16
C LYS A 75 0.90 23.91 13.18
N ASP A 76 0.92 23.23 12.04
CA ASP A 76 0.43 21.87 11.87
C ASP A 76 1.32 20.89 12.64
N LEU A 77 2.64 21.04 12.54
CA LEU A 77 3.59 20.26 13.35
C LEU A 77 3.36 20.43 14.86
N ARG A 78 2.98 21.62 15.32
CA ARG A 78 2.61 21.83 16.73
C ARG A 78 1.32 21.11 17.10
N LYS A 79 0.31 21.13 16.22
CA LYS A 79 -0.94 20.40 16.46
C LYS A 79 -0.70 18.90 16.55
N ILE A 80 0.14 18.36 15.67
CA ILE A 80 0.58 16.96 15.70
C ILE A 80 1.29 16.66 17.01
N GLN A 81 2.25 17.51 17.40
CA GLN A 81 3.00 17.36 18.65
C GLN A 81 2.12 17.43 19.91
N ASP A 82 1.07 18.25 19.89
CA ASP A 82 0.15 18.45 21.01
C ASP A 82 -0.95 17.36 21.10
N ALA A 83 -1.04 16.46 20.10
CA ALA A 83 -2.01 15.37 20.08
C ALA A 83 -1.50 14.11 20.82
N ASP A 84 -2.43 13.27 21.28
CA ASP A 84 -2.09 11.97 21.87
C ASP A 84 -1.79 10.92 20.77
N VAL A 85 -2.49 11.04 19.64
CA VAL A 85 -2.37 10.12 18.50
C VAL A 85 -2.29 10.91 17.19
N PHE A 86 -1.41 10.47 16.29
CA PHE A 86 -1.35 10.91 14.90
C PHE A 86 -1.63 9.72 13.97
N VAL A 87 -2.67 9.81 13.14
CA VAL A 87 -3.06 8.77 12.18
C VAL A 87 -2.80 9.25 10.76
N TYR A 88 -2.06 8.46 9.98
CA TYR A 88 -1.80 8.70 8.57
C TYR A 88 -2.01 7.41 7.75
N ASN A 89 -2.16 7.53 6.43
CA ASN A 89 -2.40 6.37 5.57
C ASN A 89 -1.12 5.56 5.37
N ASN A 90 -0.14 6.16 4.70
CA ASN A 90 1.11 5.53 4.30
C ASN A 90 2.15 6.61 3.94
N GLU A 91 3.43 6.31 4.10
CA GLU A 91 4.52 7.20 3.69
C GLU A 91 4.58 7.44 2.17
N ASN A 92 3.94 6.58 1.37
CA ASN A 92 3.69 6.79 -0.05
C ASN A 92 2.46 7.66 -0.32
N MET A 93 1.75 8.16 0.67
CA MET A 93 0.75 9.22 0.51
C MET A 93 1.27 10.50 1.15
N GLU A 94 1.44 10.46 2.48
CA GLU A 94 1.95 11.58 3.25
C GLU A 94 3.49 11.51 3.32
N THR A 95 4.13 11.76 2.17
CA THR A 95 5.60 11.66 1.97
C THR A 95 6.44 12.51 2.92
N TRP A 96 5.81 13.50 3.57
CA TRP A 96 6.42 14.34 4.59
C TRP A 96 6.51 13.67 5.98
N VAL A 97 5.73 12.62 6.27
CA VAL A 97 5.67 11.97 7.59
C VAL A 97 7.04 11.46 8.07
N PRO A 98 7.85 10.74 7.26
CA PRO A 98 9.19 10.30 7.67
C PRO A 98 10.12 11.47 8.05
N SER A 99 9.93 12.64 7.45
CA SER A 99 10.79 13.81 7.72
C SER A 99 10.54 14.46 9.08
N ILE A 100 9.42 14.13 9.74
CA ILE A 100 8.99 14.74 10.99
C ILE A 100 8.98 13.79 12.19
N GLU A 101 9.61 12.62 12.09
CA GLU A 101 9.66 11.62 13.18
C GLU A 101 10.09 12.22 14.54
N ASN A 102 11.06 13.13 14.51
CA ASN A 102 11.53 13.85 15.69
C ASN A 102 10.44 14.67 16.42
N VAL A 103 9.37 15.07 15.72
CA VAL A 103 8.22 15.78 16.28
C VAL A 103 7.40 14.83 17.15
N PHE A 104 7.19 13.59 16.71
CA PHE A 104 6.45 12.57 17.45
C PHE A 104 7.15 12.22 18.76
N GLU A 105 8.47 11.98 18.70
CA GLU A 105 9.28 11.66 19.89
C GLU A 105 9.26 12.76 20.96
N GLN A 106 9.23 14.03 20.53
CA GLN A 106 9.20 15.16 21.46
C GLN A 106 7.81 15.38 22.08
N GLY A 107 6.75 14.98 21.39
CA GLY A 107 5.36 15.09 21.84
C GLY A 107 4.85 13.89 22.63
N ASP A 108 5.59 12.76 22.64
CA ASP A 108 5.08 11.46 23.14
C ASP A 108 3.83 11.00 22.36
N VAL A 109 3.80 11.29 21.05
CA VAL A 109 2.66 11.03 20.17
C VAL A 109 2.68 9.57 19.72
N LEU A 110 1.55 8.87 19.89
CA LEU A 110 1.37 7.57 19.24
C LEU A 110 1.14 7.76 17.74
N VAL A 111 2.04 7.21 16.92
CA VAL A 111 1.88 7.21 15.47
C VAL A 111 1.15 5.94 15.04
N VAL A 112 0.07 6.10 14.28
CA VAL A 112 -0.73 5.01 13.71
C VAL A 112 -0.66 5.09 12.19
N LYS A 113 -0.08 4.07 11.56
CA LYS A 113 -0.10 3.86 10.11
C LYS A 113 -1.26 2.95 9.76
N ALA A 114 -2.24 3.45 9.01
CA ALA A 114 -3.45 2.68 8.67
C ALA A 114 -3.16 1.46 7.78
N THR A 115 -2.04 1.47 7.07
CA THR A 115 -1.60 0.41 6.15
C THR A 115 -0.43 -0.41 6.68
N GLU A 116 -0.12 -0.36 7.98
CA GLU A 116 1.07 -0.99 8.60
C GLU A 116 1.30 -2.44 8.17
N ASN A 117 0.24 -3.25 8.04
CA ASN A 117 0.33 -4.66 7.69
C ASN A 117 -0.13 -4.98 6.24
N MET A 118 -0.19 -3.98 5.36
CA MET A 118 -0.56 -4.15 3.96
C MET A 118 0.65 -4.06 3.04
N VAL A 119 0.69 -4.94 2.06
CA VAL A 119 1.64 -4.83 0.93
C VAL A 119 0.98 -3.99 -0.15
N LEU A 120 1.68 -2.98 -0.65
CA LEU A 120 1.20 -2.09 -1.70
C LEU A 120 1.67 -2.53 -3.09
N LEU A 121 0.90 -2.19 -4.11
CA LEU A 121 1.29 -2.31 -5.51
C LEU A 121 2.20 -1.14 -5.92
N PRO A 122 3.04 -1.31 -6.96
CA PRO A 122 3.77 -0.20 -7.56
C PRO A 122 2.84 0.92 -8.01
N GLY A 123 3.29 2.17 -7.90
CA GLY A 123 2.61 3.30 -8.53
C GLY A 123 2.69 3.24 -10.06
N ASP A 124 1.70 3.79 -10.76
CA ASP A 124 1.79 4.08 -12.20
C ASP A 124 2.79 5.25 -12.38
N GLU A 125 4.10 4.98 -12.28
CA GLU A 125 5.09 5.86 -12.90
C GLU A 125 5.05 5.57 -14.41
N ASP A 126 4.77 6.60 -15.21
CA ASP A 126 4.77 6.53 -16.67
C ASP A 126 5.95 5.66 -17.17
N GLU A 127 5.64 4.61 -17.95
CA GLU A 127 6.56 3.66 -18.59
C GLU A 127 7.58 4.32 -19.59
N HIS A 128 7.92 5.59 -19.44
CA HIS A 128 8.56 6.39 -20.50
C HIS A 128 9.68 7.37 -20.11
N ASP A 129 10.16 7.50 -18.88
CA ASP A 129 11.31 8.40 -18.64
C ASP A 129 12.24 7.99 -17.49
N HIS A 130 13.23 7.15 -17.80
CA HIS A 130 14.49 7.15 -17.07
C HIS A 130 15.32 8.39 -17.47
N SER A 131 14.88 9.57 -17.05
CA SER A 131 15.78 10.70 -16.89
C SER A 131 15.95 10.99 -15.40
N GLU A 132 17.09 10.56 -14.88
CA GLU A 132 17.62 11.11 -13.63
C GLU A 132 17.80 12.62 -13.82
N GLU A 133 16.86 13.40 -13.29
CA GLU A 133 17.00 14.75 -12.72
C GLU A 133 15.66 15.51 -12.77
N GLU A 134 14.62 15.11 -12.02
CA GLU A 134 13.61 16.06 -11.54
C GLU A 134 13.20 15.77 -10.09
N HIS A 135 13.27 16.79 -9.24
CA HIS A 135 12.81 16.77 -7.85
C HIS A 135 11.28 16.87 -7.79
N GLY A 136 10.59 15.81 -8.24
CA GLY A 136 9.16 15.60 -8.02
C GLY A 136 8.93 14.66 -6.82
N HIS A 137 7.83 14.82 -6.11
CA HIS A 137 7.39 13.89 -5.06
C HIS A 137 6.96 12.57 -5.73
N SER A 138 7.90 11.67 -6.02
CA SER A 138 7.57 10.38 -6.62
C SER A 138 7.12 9.38 -5.55
N HIS A 139 6.01 8.70 -5.82
CA HIS A 139 5.43 7.68 -4.97
C HIS A 139 5.83 6.33 -5.55
N ALA A 140 6.79 5.64 -4.92
CA ALA A 140 7.25 4.34 -5.41
C ALA A 140 6.11 3.29 -5.43
N LEU A 141 5.16 3.42 -4.51
CA LEU A 141 4.01 2.53 -4.35
C LEU A 141 2.71 3.33 -4.45
N ASP A 142 1.66 2.72 -4.99
CA ASP A 142 0.32 3.30 -5.04
C ASP A 142 -0.29 3.33 -3.63
N PRO A 143 -0.60 4.51 -3.06
CA PRO A 143 -1.17 4.61 -1.73
C PRO A 143 -2.70 4.41 -1.65
N HIS A 144 -3.41 4.34 -2.78
CA HIS A 144 -4.87 4.54 -2.85
C HIS A 144 -5.73 3.32 -2.43
N VAL A 145 -5.29 2.59 -1.42
CA VAL A 145 -5.96 1.36 -0.95
C VAL A 145 -7.38 1.60 -0.45
N TRP A 146 -7.65 2.77 0.15
CA TRP A 146 -8.95 3.12 0.74
C TRP A 146 -10.08 3.15 -0.31
N LEU A 147 -9.77 3.22 -1.60
CA LEU A 147 -10.75 3.20 -2.67
C LEU A 147 -11.26 1.79 -3.00
N ALA A 148 -10.68 0.75 -2.44
CA ALA A 148 -11.26 -0.59 -2.44
C ALA A 148 -11.93 -0.88 -1.08
N PRO A 149 -13.26 -1.03 -1.00
CA PRO A 149 -13.97 -1.21 0.27
C PRO A 149 -13.42 -2.33 1.18
N ASN A 150 -12.97 -3.44 0.60
CA ASN A 150 -12.35 -4.54 1.34
C ASN A 150 -10.97 -4.19 1.93
N LEU A 151 -10.20 -3.30 1.28
CA LEU A 151 -8.95 -2.78 1.84
C LEU A 151 -9.21 -1.64 2.85
N ALA A 152 -10.24 -0.81 2.63
CA ALA A 152 -10.68 0.16 3.64
C ALA A 152 -11.11 -0.52 4.95
N MET A 153 -11.72 -1.71 4.89
CA MET A 153 -11.96 -2.54 6.07
C MET A 153 -10.65 -2.89 6.79
N LYS A 154 -9.58 -3.19 6.06
CA LYS A 154 -8.26 -3.50 6.64
C LYS A 154 -7.66 -2.28 7.32
N GLU A 155 -7.82 -1.08 6.76
CA GLU A 155 -7.36 0.16 7.41
C GLU A 155 -8.11 0.42 8.72
N VAL A 156 -9.43 0.20 8.74
CA VAL A 156 -10.25 0.32 9.95
C VAL A 156 -9.85 -0.71 11.02
N GLU A 157 -9.59 -1.97 10.61
CA GLU A 157 -9.09 -3.02 11.49
C GLU A 157 -7.74 -2.63 12.11
N GLU A 158 -6.83 -2.11 11.30
CA GLU A 158 -5.48 -1.72 11.72
C GLU A 158 -5.50 -0.51 12.68
N ILE A 159 -6.27 0.53 12.34
CA ILE A 159 -6.48 1.69 13.22
C ILE A 159 -7.06 1.23 14.57
N ARG A 160 -8.07 0.36 14.55
CA ARG A 160 -8.65 -0.24 15.77
C ARG A 160 -7.59 -0.96 16.58
N ASP A 161 -6.82 -1.85 15.96
CA ASP A 161 -5.89 -2.73 16.68
C ASP A 161 -4.74 -1.95 17.32
N GLN A 162 -4.21 -0.95 16.62
CA GLN A 162 -3.19 -0.06 17.18
C GLN A 162 -3.75 0.81 18.33
N LEU A 163 -4.96 1.35 18.20
CA LEU A 163 -5.60 2.12 19.27
C LEU A 163 -5.96 1.25 20.49
N VAL A 164 -6.47 0.04 20.29
CA VAL A 164 -6.77 -0.92 21.38
C VAL A 164 -5.50 -1.30 22.14
N LYS A 165 -4.38 -1.49 21.42
CA LYS A 165 -3.08 -1.78 22.02
C LYS A 165 -2.58 -0.63 22.90
N ALA A 166 -2.82 0.61 22.49
CA ALA A 166 -2.41 1.80 23.24
C ALA A 166 -3.37 2.18 24.38
N TYR A 167 -4.68 1.98 24.19
CA TYR A 167 -5.75 2.35 25.12
C TYR A 167 -6.57 1.12 25.56
N PRO A 168 -5.97 0.17 26.31
CA PRO A 168 -6.61 -1.10 26.65
C PRO A 168 -7.84 -0.94 27.57
N ASP A 169 -7.98 0.19 28.26
CA ASP A 169 -9.16 0.55 29.06
C ASP A 169 -10.36 0.97 28.22
N LYS A 170 -10.13 1.41 26.97
CA LYS A 170 -11.17 1.77 25.99
C LYS A 170 -11.43 0.66 24.96
N ALA A 171 -10.72 -0.48 25.06
CA ALA A 171 -10.73 -1.55 24.08
C ALA A 171 -12.13 -2.01 23.66
N ASP A 172 -13.00 -2.32 24.62
CA ASP A 172 -14.36 -2.83 24.33
C ASP A 172 -15.19 -1.83 23.49
N VAL A 173 -15.05 -0.53 23.74
CA VAL A 173 -15.78 0.52 23.00
C VAL A 173 -15.20 0.71 21.61
N LEU A 174 -13.87 0.78 21.50
CA LEU A 174 -13.18 0.91 20.21
C LEU A 174 -13.48 -0.29 19.29
N THR A 175 -13.46 -1.51 19.84
CA THR A 175 -13.81 -2.72 19.09
C THR A 175 -15.26 -2.70 18.65
N ALA A 176 -16.21 -2.38 19.54
CA ALA A 176 -17.63 -2.35 19.19
C ALA A 176 -17.97 -1.30 18.12
N ASN A 177 -17.35 -0.12 18.19
CA ASN A 177 -17.53 0.93 17.20
C ASN A 177 -16.97 0.53 15.83
N ALA A 178 -15.75 -0.02 15.82
CA ALA A 178 -15.12 -0.52 14.60
C ALA A 178 -15.95 -1.64 13.96
N GLU A 179 -16.44 -2.61 14.74
CA GLU A 179 -17.29 -3.70 14.24
C GLU A 179 -18.57 -3.17 13.57
N ALA A 180 -19.22 -2.17 14.17
CA ALA A 180 -20.42 -1.55 13.58
C ALA A 180 -20.12 -0.90 12.22
N TYR A 181 -18.99 -0.19 12.09
CA TYR A 181 -18.59 0.43 10.82
C TYR A 181 -18.14 -0.60 9.77
N LEU A 182 -17.45 -1.67 10.21
CA LEU A 182 -17.04 -2.77 9.35
C LEU A 182 -18.25 -3.51 8.74
N GLU A 183 -19.38 -3.62 9.46
CA GLU A 183 -20.63 -4.15 8.88
C GLU A 183 -21.15 -3.28 7.72
N GLU A 184 -21.05 -1.96 7.83
CA GLU A 184 -21.44 -1.03 6.76
C GLU A 184 -20.50 -1.11 5.55
N LEU A 185 -19.19 -1.20 5.80
CA LEU A 185 -18.20 -1.41 4.75
C LEU A 185 -18.35 -2.76 4.05
N ALA A 186 -18.69 -3.83 4.78
CA ALA A 186 -18.94 -5.15 4.20
C ALA A 186 -20.15 -5.15 3.26
N MET A 187 -21.21 -4.39 3.57
CA MET A 187 -22.35 -4.22 2.66
C MET A 187 -21.97 -3.43 1.40
N LEU A 188 -21.06 -2.46 1.53
CA LEU A 188 -20.53 -1.69 0.40
C LEU A 188 -19.66 -2.59 -0.50
N ASP A 189 -18.74 -3.35 0.07
CA ASP A 189 -17.92 -4.37 -0.60
C ASP A 189 -18.80 -5.36 -1.40
N GLU A 190 -19.82 -5.94 -0.78
CA GLU A 190 -20.76 -6.85 -1.46
C GLU A 190 -21.47 -6.16 -2.64
N SER A 191 -21.79 -4.86 -2.52
CA SER A 191 -22.42 -4.09 -3.57
C SER A 191 -21.49 -3.86 -4.77
N TYR A 192 -20.20 -3.62 -4.50
CA TYR A 192 -19.17 -3.52 -5.53
C TYR A 192 -18.96 -4.86 -6.24
N GLN A 193 -18.77 -5.95 -5.50
CA GLN A 193 -18.63 -7.29 -6.06
C GLN A 193 -19.84 -7.68 -6.92
N THR A 194 -21.06 -7.43 -6.44
CA THR A 194 -22.29 -7.75 -7.16
C THR A 194 -22.38 -7.01 -8.50
N LEU A 195 -21.93 -5.75 -8.54
CA LEU A 195 -21.90 -4.97 -9.77
C LEU A 195 -20.87 -5.55 -10.75
N THR A 196 -19.65 -5.82 -10.29
CA THR A 196 -18.54 -6.21 -11.17
C THR A 196 -18.63 -7.65 -11.66
N ASP A 197 -19.24 -8.56 -10.89
CA ASP A 197 -19.58 -9.92 -11.34
C ASP A 197 -20.49 -9.93 -12.58
N GLN A 198 -21.26 -8.86 -12.77
CA GLN A 198 -22.20 -8.68 -13.88
C GLN A 198 -21.66 -7.72 -14.95
N ALA A 199 -20.46 -7.18 -14.77
CA ALA A 199 -19.88 -6.22 -15.69
C ALA A 199 -19.63 -6.86 -17.06
N VAL A 200 -20.11 -6.19 -18.10
CA VAL A 200 -19.80 -6.54 -19.49
C VAL A 200 -18.53 -5.81 -19.92
N GLN A 201 -18.45 -4.52 -19.59
CA GLN A 201 -17.27 -3.68 -19.77
C GLN A 201 -16.52 -3.61 -18.44
N THR A 202 -15.29 -4.11 -18.40
CA THR A 202 -14.47 -4.10 -17.18
C THR A 202 -13.47 -2.96 -17.16
N SER A 203 -13.33 -2.20 -18.25
CA SER A 203 -12.37 -1.10 -18.35
C SER A 203 -13.06 0.25 -18.16
N PHE A 204 -12.44 1.15 -17.40
CA PHE A 204 -12.92 2.51 -17.22
C PHE A 204 -11.77 3.51 -17.36
N VAL A 205 -12.04 4.66 -17.97
CA VAL A 205 -11.03 5.71 -18.18
C VAL A 205 -11.18 6.76 -17.10
N THR A 206 -10.11 7.01 -16.35
CA THR A 206 -10.07 8.02 -15.28
C THR A 206 -8.99 9.05 -15.56
N GLN A 207 -9.10 10.23 -14.97
CA GLN A 207 -8.14 11.31 -15.19
C GLN A 207 -6.79 11.07 -14.53
N HIS A 208 -6.77 10.67 -13.25
CA HIS A 208 -5.57 10.25 -12.53
C HIS A 208 -5.73 8.80 -12.05
N ALA A 209 -4.61 8.17 -11.72
CA ALA A 209 -4.49 6.73 -11.49
C ALA A 209 -4.84 6.24 -10.06
N ALA A 210 -5.84 6.84 -9.38
CA ALA A 210 -6.15 6.54 -7.98
C ALA A 210 -6.97 5.26 -7.72
N PHE A 211 -7.60 4.66 -8.73
CA PHE A 211 -8.54 3.54 -8.57
C PHE A 211 -7.90 2.19 -8.93
N GLY A 212 -6.57 2.07 -8.87
CA GLY A 212 -5.81 0.86 -9.18
C GLY A 212 -6.19 -0.33 -8.30
N TYR A 213 -6.29 -0.13 -6.98
CA TYR A 213 -6.76 -1.15 -6.05
C TYR A 213 -8.23 -1.53 -6.28
N LEU A 214 -9.12 -0.56 -6.49
CA LEU A 214 -10.51 -0.84 -6.83
C LEU A 214 -10.58 -1.72 -8.09
N ALA A 215 -9.76 -1.42 -9.10
CA ALA A 215 -9.72 -2.24 -10.30
C ALA A 215 -9.23 -3.66 -10.02
N THR A 216 -8.15 -3.79 -9.27
CA THR A 216 -7.52 -5.08 -8.93
C THR A 216 -8.43 -5.96 -8.08
N GLU A 217 -9.06 -5.39 -7.04
CA GLU A 217 -9.90 -6.12 -6.09
C GLU A 217 -11.21 -6.60 -6.72
N TYR A 218 -11.83 -5.81 -7.60
CA TYR A 218 -13.14 -6.11 -8.18
C TYR A 218 -13.09 -6.54 -9.65
N GLY A 219 -11.92 -6.91 -10.16
CA GLY A 219 -11.75 -7.47 -11.51
C GLY A 219 -12.02 -6.48 -12.65
N LEU A 220 -11.86 -5.19 -12.40
CA LEU A 220 -11.92 -4.14 -13.42
C LEU A 220 -10.51 -3.83 -13.96
N THR A 221 -10.42 -2.85 -14.85
CA THR A 221 -9.18 -2.34 -15.42
C THR A 221 -9.25 -0.82 -15.44
N GLN A 222 -8.40 -0.18 -14.64
CA GLN A 222 -8.21 1.26 -14.70
C GLN A 222 -7.43 1.61 -15.97
N VAL A 223 -7.85 2.65 -16.67
CA VAL A 223 -7.10 3.24 -17.78
C VAL A 223 -6.90 4.72 -17.49
N PRO A 224 -5.76 5.11 -16.90
CA PRO A 224 -5.56 6.47 -16.46
C PRO A 224 -5.16 7.39 -17.64
N ILE A 225 -5.55 8.66 -17.58
CA ILE A 225 -5.21 9.66 -18.60
C ILE A 225 -3.82 10.26 -18.34
N ALA A 226 -3.56 10.61 -17.07
CA ALA A 226 -2.30 11.07 -16.51
C ALA A 226 -1.89 10.14 -15.35
N GLY A 227 -0.77 10.41 -14.67
CA GLY A 227 -0.30 9.61 -13.54
C GLY A 227 -1.13 9.79 -12.27
N LEU A 228 -0.49 9.74 -11.11
CA LEU A 228 -1.17 9.58 -9.83
C LEU A 228 -1.90 10.85 -9.35
N SER A 229 -1.48 12.05 -9.79
CA SER A 229 -2.12 13.32 -9.39
C SER A 229 -3.14 13.88 -10.40
N ALA A 230 -4.18 14.55 -9.86
CA ALA A 230 -5.21 15.24 -10.64
C ALA A 230 -4.67 16.43 -11.46
N ASP A 231 -3.53 17.00 -11.08
CA ASP A 231 -2.95 18.18 -11.72
C ASP A 231 -1.88 17.83 -12.78
N GLU A 232 -1.53 16.56 -12.93
CA GLU A 232 -0.63 16.10 -13.99
C GLU A 232 -1.25 16.27 -15.39
N GLU A 233 -0.51 16.92 -16.30
CA GLU A 233 -0.95 17.11 -17.67
C GLU A 233 -0.54 15.90 -18.54
N PRO A 234 -1.49 15.25 -19.24
CA PRO A 234 -1.16 14.15 -20.14
C PRO A 234 -0.41 14.66 -21.38
N SER A 235 0.54 13.86 -21.85
CA SER A 235 1.27 14.19 -23.09
C SER A 235 0.34 14.19 -24.32
N PRO A 236 0.66 14.95 -25.39
CA PRO A 236 -0.12 14.90 -26.64
C PRO A 236 -0.16 13.50 -27.28
N ALA A 237 0.88 12.69 -27.07
CA ALA A 237 0.92 11.31 -27.53
C ALA A 237 -0.09 10.45 -26.77
N ARG A 238 -0.11 10.58 -25.44
CA ARG A 238 -1.07 9.88 -24.56
C ARG A 238 -2.52 10.25 -24.90
N LEU A 239 -2.81 11.53 -25.13
CA LEU A 239 -4.14 11.96 -25.58
C LEU A 239 -4.57 11.34 -26.92
N ALA A 240 -3.63 11.16 -27.85
CA ALA A 240 -3.92 10.51 -29.13
C ALA A 240 -4.20 9.01 -28.96
N GLU A 241 -3.39 8.33 -28.15
CA GLU A 241 -3.56 6.92 -27.79
C GLU A 241 -4.91 6.68 -27.10
N LEU A 242 -5.26 7.49 -26.09
CA LEU A 242 -6.53 7.42 -25.38
C LEU A 242 -7.72 7.64 -26.30
N LYS A 243 -7.61 8.54 -27.28
CA LYS A 243 -8.66 8.73 -28.28
C LYS A 243 -8.87 7.48 -29.13
N GLU A 244 -7.80 6.77 -29.49
CA GLU A 244 -7.90 5.50 -30.20
C GLU A 244 -8.46 4.39 -29.30
N TYR A 245 -8.01 4.33 -28.04
CA TYR A 245 -8.48 3.37 -27.04
C TYR A 245 -9.97 3.52 -26.74
N VAL A 246 -10.44 4.74 -26.45
CA VAL A 246 -11.85 5.07 -26.19
C VAL A 246 -12.72 4.64 -27.37
N LYS A 247 -12.28 4.94 -28.60
CA LYS A 247 -13.01 4.58 -29.81
C LYS A 247 -13.01 3.07 -30.08
N ALA A 248 -11.90 2.38 -29.83
CA ALA A 248 -11.79 0.95 -30.03
C ALA A 248 -12.67 0.17 -29.03
N ASN A 249 -12.71 0.64 -27.79
CA ASN A 249 -13.45 0.02 -26.68
C ASN A 249 -14.90 0.51 -26.54
N ASP A 250 -15.34 1.46 -27.36
CA ASP A 250 -16.66 2.11 -27.28
C ASP A 250 -16.96 2.68 -25.89
N ILE A 251 -15.94 3.31 -25.30
CA ILE A 251 -16.02 3.90 -23.97
C ILE A 251 -16.87 5.16 -24.04
N GLN A 252 -17.93 5.20 -23.23
CA GLN A 252 -18.89 6.30 -23.25
C GLN A 252 -18.59 7.39 -22.21
N TYR A 253 -17.75 7.06 -21.23
CA TYR A 253 -17.51 7.90 -20.06
C TYR A 253 -16.03 8.04 -19.74
N ILE A 254 -15.65 9.25 -19.36
CA ILE A 254 -14.36 9.52 -18.71
C ILE A 254 -14.65 10.07 -17.32
N TYR A 255 -13.96 9.50 -16.34
CA TYR A 255 -14.10 9.81 -14.91
C TYR A 255 -13.09 10.85 -14.43
N PHE A 256 -13.51 11.69 -13.49
CA PHE A 256 -12.72 12.76 -12.88
C PHE A 256 -13.05 12.89 -11.39
N GLU A 257 -12.11 13.35 -10.59
CA GLU A 257 -12.26 13.48 -9.14
C GLU A 257 -13.40 14.42 -8.70
N SER A 258 -13.55 15.57 -9.38
CA SER A 258 -14.55 16.57 -9.04
C SER A 258 -15.21 17.17 -10.28
N ASN A 259 -16.40 17.76 -10.09
CA ASN A 259 -17.18 18.40 -11.16
C ASN A 259 -16.32 19.46 -11.91
N ALA A 260 -15.78 19.05 -13.05
CA ALA A 260 -14.55 19.60 -13.61
C ALA A 260 -14.59 21.11 -13.90
N LYS A 261 -13.66 21.84 -13.26
CA LYS A 261 -13.05 23.05 -13.82
C LYS A 261 -11.92 22.73 -14.82
N ASN A 262 -11.45 21.48 -14.88
CA ASN A 262 -10.34 21.05 -15.72
C ASN A 262 -10.68 21.18 -17.22
N ALA A 263 -9.84 21.92 -17.96
CA ALA A 263 -10.01 22.19 -19.38
C ALA A 263 -9.62 21.00 -20.27
N ILE A 264 -8.73 20.14 -19.79
CA ILE A 264 -8.21 18.97 -20.51
C ILE A 264 -9.31 17.92 -20.61
N ALA A 265 -9.95 17.61 -19.48
CA ALA A 265 -11.14 16.76 -19.37
C ALA A 265 -12.20 17.09 -20.44
N LYS A 266 -12.59 18.37 -20.49
CA LYS A 266 -13.60 18.89 -21.42
C LYS A 266 -13.15 18.81 -22.87
N THR A 267 -11.86 18.96 -23.12
CA THR A 267 -11.29 18.87 -24.47
C THR A 267 -11.30 17.43 -24.95
N LEU A 268 -10.81 16.49 -24.14
CA LEU A 268 -10.80 15.07 -24.46
C LEU A 268 -12.22 14.54 -24.66
N ALA A 269 -13.14 14.83 -23.74
CA ALA A 269 -14.53 14.43 -23.86
C ALA A 269 -15.19 14.92 -25.17
N LYS A 270 -14.90 16.17 -25.55
CA LYS A 270 -15.40 16.74 -26.80
C LYS A 270 -14.75 16.12 -28.04
N GLU A 271 -13.46 15.82 -28.00
CA GLU A 271 -12.71 15.28 -29.14
C GLU A 271 -12.94 13.78 -29.36
N ALA A 272 -13.25 13.05 -28.29
CA ALA A 272 -13.58 11.62 -28.30
C ALA A 272 -15.10 11.35 -28.35
N ASP A 273 -15.94 12.38 -28.23
CA ASP A 273 -17.41 12.31 -28.21
C ASP A 273 -17.95 11.44 -27.07
N VAL A 274 -17.44 11.68 -25.85
CA VAL A 274 -17.77 10.96 -24.62
C VAL A 274 -18.30 11.89 -23.52
N GLU A 275 -19.03 11.34 -22.57
CA GLU A 275 -19.57 12.08 -21.42
C GLU A 275 -18.58 12.11 -20.24
N LEU A 276 -18.66 13.16 -19.42
CA LEU A 276 -17.88 13.29 -18.20
C LEU A 276 -18.70 12.78 -17.01
N LEU A 277 -18.14 11.88 -16.23
CA LEU A 277 -18.67 11.47 -14.93
C LEU A 277 -17.68 11.79 -13.81
N VAL A 278 -18.17 11.77 -12.59
CA VAL A 278 -17.33 11.91 -11.39
C VAL A 278 -17.05 10.53 -10.83
N LEU A 279 -15.79 10.28 -10.49
CA LEU A 279 -15.33 9.20 -9.64
C LEU A 279 -14.42 9.87 -8.61
N ASN A 280 -14.92 10.03 -7.39
CA ASN A 280 -14.29 10.83 -6.34
C ASN A 280 -13.27 9.98 -5.57
N THR A 281 -12.05 10.49 -5.38
CA THR A 281 -10.98 9.79 -4.64
C THR A 281 -11.15 9.81 -3.14
N LEU A 282 -12.14 10.54 -2.62
CA LEU A 282 -12.35 10.73 -1.18
C LEU A 282 -11.19 11.42 -0.46
N GLU A 283 -10.23 12.01 -1.18
CA GLU A 283 -9.10 12.72 -0.59
C GLU A 283 -9.55 13.94 0.24
N GLY A 284 -10.63 14.60 -0.18
CA GLY A 284 -11.23 15.69 0.55
C GLY A 284 -12.74 15.80 0.40
N LEU A 285 -13.45 15.95 1.53
CA LEU A 285 -14.84 16.41 1.57
C LEU A 285 -14.95 17.78 2.25
N SER A 286 -15.67 18.70 1.63
CA SER A 286 -15.86 20.03 2.21
C SER A 286 -16.68 19.95 3.51
N ALA A 287 -16.46 20.92 4.40
CA ALA A 287 -17.25 21.01 5.64
C ALA A 287 -18.77 21.08 5.37
N GLN A 288 -19.17 21.66 4.24
CA GLN A 288 -20.57 21.69 3.82
C GLN A 288 -21.05 20.29 3.43
N GLU A 289 -20.28 19.53 2.65
CA GLU A 289 -20.64 18.16 2.26
C GLU A 289 -20.76 17.26 3.49
N ILE A 290 -19.84 17.38 4.44
CA ILE A 290 -19.90 16.65 5.71
C ILE A 290 -21.15 17.05 6.52
N GLU A 291 -21.48 18.35 6.60
CA GLU A 291 -22.70 18.82 7.29
C GLU A 291 -23.99 18.35 6.59
N GLU A 292 -23.95 18.22 5.26
CA GLU A 292 -25.04 17.66 4.44
C GLU A 292 -25.15 16.13 4.55
N GLY A 293 -24.23 15.49 5.29
CA GLY A 293 -24.24 14.05 5.57
C GLY A 293 -23.48 13.21 4.54
N LYS A 294 -22.67 13.82 3.67
CA LYS A 294 -21.73 13.06 2.86
C LYS A 294 -20.62 12.50 3.75
N ASN A 295 -20.33 11.23 3.51
CA ASN A 295 -19.25 10.48 4.13
C ASN A 295 -18.63 9.48 3.15
N TYR A 296 -17.60 8.74 3.59
CA TYR A 296 -16.96 7.68 2.82
C TYR A 296 -17.97 6.75 2.12
N LEU A 297 -18.91 6.17 2.88
CA LEU A 297 -19.87 5.19 2.37
C LEU A 297 -20.77 5.80 1.29
N SER A 298 -21.30 7.01 1.51
CA SER A 298 -22.17 7.68 0.56
C SER A 298 -21.46 8.05 -0.75
N VAL A 299 -20.19 8.45 -0.67
CA VAL A 299 -19.40 8.83 -1.84
C VAL A 299 -18.96 7.59 -2.62
N MET A 300 -18.60 6.51 -1.93
CA MET A 300 -18.35 5.23 -2.59
C MET A 300 -19.62 4.66 -3.24
N GLN A 301 -20.81 4.88 -2.67
CA GLN A 301 -22.07 4.54 -3.35
C GLN A 301 -22.32 5.41 -4.59
N GLU A 302 -21.98 6.71 -4.54
CA GLU A 302 -22.01 7.58 -5.73
C GLU A 302 -21.03 7.08 -6.81
N ASN A 303 -19.82 6.68 -6.43
CA ASN A 303 -18.81 6.10 -7.32
C ASN A 303 -19.30 4.78 -7.95
N LEU A 304 -19.91 3.89 -7.16
CA LEU A 304 -20.51 2.65 -7.62
C LEU A 304 -21.57 2.90 -8.71
N GLU A 305 -22.46 3.88 -8.49
CA GLU A 305 -23.49 4.25 -9.46
C GLU A 305 -22.91 4.93 -10.71
N ALA A 306 -21.78 5.62 -10.58
CA ALA A 306 -21.04 6.15 -11.71
C ALA A 306 -20.39 5.01 -12.54
N LEU A 307 -19.76 4.05 -11.88
CA LEU A 307 -19.15 2.86 -12.51
C LEU A 307 -20.20 1.99 -13.20
N ARG A 308 -21.39 1.82 -12.61
CA ARG A 308 -22.52 1.09 -13.19
C ARG A 308 -22.82 1.50 -14.64
N LYS A 309 -22.74 2.80 -14.93
CA LYS A 309 -22.99 3.32 -16.28
C LYS A 309 -21.98 2.82 -17.30
N THR A 310 -20.74 2.60 -16.90
CA THR A 310 -19.71 2.00 -17.76
C THR A 310 -19.85 0.48 -17.80
N THR A 311 -19.98 -0.17 -16.64
CA THR A 311 -19.91 -1.63 -16.54
C THR A 311 -21.12 -2.35 -17.14
N GLU A 312 -22.31 -1.74 -17.14
CA GLU A 312 -23.52 -2.26 -17.78
C GLU A 312 -23.59 -2.01 -19.32
N SER A 313 -22.51 -1.48 -19.93
CA SER A 313 -22.41 -1.29 -21.38
C SER A 313 -22.62 -2.61 -22.16
N THR A 314 -23.08 -2.52 -23.41
CA THR A 314 -23.29 -3.72 -24.25
C THR A 314 -22.02 -4.25 -24.93
N GLN A 315 -20.92 -3.50 -24.86
CA GLN A 315 -19.65 -3.87 -25.48
C GLN A 315 -18.62 -4.23 -24.42
N ALA A 316 -18.06 -5.44 -24.55
CA ALA A 316 -16.99 -5.90 -23.67
C ALA A 316 -15.68 -5.17 -23.94
N SER A 317 -14.84 -5.06 -22.90
CA SER A 317 -13.48 -4.55 -23.02
C SER A 317 -12.71 -5.35 -24.07
N LEU A 318 -12.04 -4.64 -24.98
CA LEU A 318 -10.90 -5.20 -25.66
C LEU A 318 -9.79 -5.21 -24.61
N GLY A 319 -9.35 -6.40 -24.19
CA GLY A 319 -8.28 -6.53 -23.20
C GLY A 319 -7.10 -5.64 -23.57
N GLN A 320 -6.47 -5.05 -22.57
CA GLN A 320 -5.25 -4.28 -22.76
C GLN A 320 -4.15 -5.24 -23.23
N GLU A 321 -3.51 -4.97 -24.37
CA GLU A 321 -2.29 -5.68 -24.73
C GLU A 321 -1.22 -5.24 -23.74
N THR A 322 -0.93 -6.07 -22.74
CA THR A 322 0.25 -5.91 -21.89
C THR A 322 1.46 -6.19 -22.75
N THR A 323 2.16 -5.14 -23.18
CA THR A 323 3.50 -5.29 -23.73
C THR A 323 4.44 -5.58 -22.57
N VAL A 324 4.86 -6.84 -22.42
CA VAL A 324 5.93 -7.18 -21.47
C VAL A 324 7.17 -6.42 -21.90
N GLU A 325 7.62 -5.49 -21.06
CA GLU A 325 8.83 -4.73 -21.33
C GLU A 325 10.03 -5.68 -21.33
N LYS A 326 10.85 -5.54 -22.36
CA LYS A 326 12.05 -6.35 -22.54
C LYS A 326 13.21 -5.71 -21.81
N THR A 327 13.24 -5.90 -20.49
CA THR A 327 14.34 -5.49 -19.62
C THR A 327 15.33 -6.63 -19.36
N VAL A 328 16.52 -6.29 -18.87
CA VAL A 328 17.54 -7.27 -18.44
C VAL A 328 17.00 -8.16 -17.32
N GLU A 329 16.33 -7.55 -16.32
CA GLU A 329 15.74 -8.22 -15.17
C GLU A 329 14.66 -9.24 -15.57
N ASN A 330 13.86 -8.91 -16.59
CA ASN A 330 12.88 -9.82 -17.19
C ASN A 330 13.51 -10.91 -18.09
N GLY A 331 14.85 -10.89 -18.24
CA GLY A 331 15.59 -11.90 -18.97
C GLY A 331 15.79 -11.61 -20.46
N TYR A 332 15.69 -10.34 -20.87
CA TYR A 332 15.92 -9.89 -22.23
C TYR A 332 17.21 -9.07 -22.31
N PHE A 333 18.28 -9.71 -22.75
CA PHE A 333 19.62 -9.14 -22.91
C PHE A 333 20.34 -9.80 -24.10
N GLU A 334 21.52 -9.32 -24.47
CA GLU A 334 22.42 -9.89 -25.47
C GLU A 334 23.60 -10.62 -24.80
N ASP A 335 24.16 -11.65 -25.44
CA ASP A 335 25.27 -12.42 -24.87
C ASP A 335 26.52 -11.57 -24.57
N SER A 336 26.71 -10.48 -25.32
CA SER A 336 27.84 -9.57 -25.16
C SER A 336 27.75 -8.66 -23.92
N GLU A 337 26.58 -8.61 -23.29
CA GLU A 337 26.32 -7.77 -22.11
C GLU A 337 26.62 -8.51 -20.79
N VAL A 338 26.76 -9.84 -20.84
CA VAL A 338 27.01 -10.65 -19.64
C VAL A 338 28.48 -10.58 -19.24
N GLU A 339 28.74 -10.18 -18.01
CA GLU A 339 30.07 -10.07 -17.43
C GLU A 339 30.34 -11.16 -16.38
N ASP A 340 31.61 -11.55 -16.23
CA ASP A 340 32.04 -12.41 -15.12
C ASP A 340 31.93 -11.66 -13.78
N ARG A 341 31.41 -12.32 -12.74
CA ARG A 341 31.16 -11.69 -11.44
C ARG A 341 31.87 -12.41 -10.29
N PRO A 342 32.66 -11.72 -9.45
CA PRO A 342 33.28 -12.31 -8.26
C PRO A 342 32.25 -12.64 -7.16
N LEU A 343 32.61 -13.53 -6.23
CA LEU A 343 31.73 -13.89 -5.11
C LEU A 343 31.38 -12.69 -4.22
N SER A 344 32.26 -11.69 -4.16
CA SER A 344 32.03 -10.45 -3.41
C SER A 344 30.79 -9.68 -3.86
N ASN A 345 30.24 -9.93 -5.05
CA ASN A 345 28.96 -9.36 -5.46
C ASN A 345 27.79 -9.81 -4.58
N TRP A 346 27.85 -11.02 -4.03
CA TRP A 346 26.86 -11.56 -3.10
C TRP A 346 27.28 -11.39 -1.64
N ALA A 347 28.32 -10.61 -1.33
CA ALA A 347 28.78 -10.45 0.05
C ALA A 347 27.69 -9.81 0.93
N GLY A 348 27.45 -10.39 2.10
CA GLY A 348 26.37 -9.97 2.98
C GLY A 348 25.91 -11.06 3.94
N GLU A 349 24.94 -10.70 4.77
CA GLU A 349 24.17 -11.63 5.60
C GLU A 349 22.79 -11.78 4.97
N TRP A 350 22.38 -13.01 4.74
CA TRP A 350 21.19 -13.32 3.96
C TRP A 350 20.27 -14.27 4.72
N GLN A 351 18.97 -14.03 4.65
CA GLN A 351 17.93 -14.84 5.29
C GLN A 351 17.02 -15.51 4.26
N SER A 352 16.62 -16.74 4.55
CA SER A 352 15.67 -17.47 3.70
C SER A 352 14.29 -16.84 3.76
N VAL A 353 13.59 -16.79 2.62
CA VAL A 353 12.18 -16.37 2.58
C VAL A 353 11.19 -17.48 2.96
N TYR A 354 11.67 -18.72 3.08
CA TYR A 354 10.79 -19.87 3.31
C TYR A 354 9.97 -19.79 4.61
N PRO A 355 10.54 -19.35 5.76
CA PRO A 355 9.74 -19.16 6.98
C PRO A 355 8.57 -18.19 6.82
N TYR A 356 8.73 -17.12 6.04
CA TYR A 356 7.68 -16.13 5.76
C TYR A 356 6.57 -16.66 4.84
N LEU A 357 6.89 -17.66 4.01
CA LEU A 357 5.87 -18.42 3.28
C LEU A 357 5.07 -19.33 4.23
N GLU A 358 5.77 -20.00 5.16
CA GLU A 358 5.17 -20.95 6.11
C GLU A 358 4.22 -20.27 7.10
N ASP A 359 4.59 -19.09 7.63
CA ASP A 359 3.78 -18.36 8.61
C ASP A 359 2.65 -17.52 8.00
N GLY A 360 2.65 -17.36 6.67
CA GLY A 360 1.63 -16.65 5.91
C GLY A 360 1.94 -15.17 5.65
N THR A 361 3.11 -14.67 6.05
CA THR A 361 3.54 -13.29 5.75
C THR A 361 3.49 -12.99 4.24
N LEU A 362 3.86 -13.95 3.39
CA LEU A 362 3.85 -13.78 1.93
C LEU A 362 2.46 -14.01 1.27
N ASP A 363 1.40 -14.23 2.04
CA ASP A 363 0.08 -14.56 1.47
C ASP A 363 -0.48 -13.45 0.58
N GLN A 364 -0.26 -12.17 0.93
CA GLN A 364 -0.71 -11.02 0.15
C GLN A 364 -0.03 -10.97 -1.24
N VAL A 365 1.25 -11.37 -1.34
CA VAL A 365 1.96 -11.47 -2.63
C VAL A 365 1.23 -12.43 -3.56
N PHE A 366 0.79 -13.58 -3.06
CA PHE A 366 0.09 -14.58 -3.87
C PHE A 366 -1.34 -14.17 -4.20
N GLU A 367 -2.00 -13.40 -3.34
CA GLU A 367 -3.31 -12.79 -3.62
C GLU A 367 -3.23 -11.78 -4.76
N TYR A 368 -2.22 -10.91 -4.75
CA TYR A 368 -1.99 -9.99 -5.86
C TYR A 368 -1.63 -10.70 -7.14
N LYS A 369 -0.75 -11.72 -7.10
CA LYS A 369 -0.43 -12.50 -8.30
C LYS A 369 -1.67 -13.15 -8.91
N GLU A 370 -2.57 -13.75 -8.12
CA GLU A 370 -3.85 -14.29 -8.61
C GLU A 370 -4.69 -13.22 -9.32
N LYS A 371 -4.83 -12.03 -8.71
CA LYS A 371 -5.66 -10.94 -9.24
C LYS A 371 -5.07 -10.32 -10.51
N LEU A 372 -3.75 -10.16 -10.58
CA LEU A 372 -3.04 -9.48 -11.67
C LEU A 372 -2.84 -10.40 -12.88
N THR A 373 -2.35 -11.62 -12.71
CA THR A 373 -2.00 -12.50 -13.84
C THR A 373 -3.17 -13.37 -14.29
N LYS A 374 -4.06 -13.74 -13.36
CA LYS A 374 -5.23 -14.61 -13.57
C LYS A 374 -4.90 -15.99 -14.18
N ASP A 375 -3.66 -16.47 -14.07
CA ASP A 375 -3.23 -17.79 -14.58
C ASP A 375 -3.20 -18.89 -13.50
N LYS A 376 -3.14 -18.51 -12.22
CA LYS A 376 -3.17 -19.41 -11.05
C LYS A 376 -3.98 -18.78 -9.92
N THR A 377 -4.55 -19.65 -9.10
CA THR A 377 -5.13 -19.25 -7.80
C THR A 377 -4.04 -18.95 -6.78
N LYS A 378 -4.35 -18.19 -5.71
CA LYS A 378 -3.45 -17.97 -4.56
C LYS A 378 -2.85 -19.28 -4.04
N ALA A 379 -3.67 -20.32 -3.94
CA ALA A 379 -3.24 -21.63 -3.43
C ALA A 379 -2.25 -22.33 -4.38
N GLU A 380 -2.45 -22.21 -5.69
CA GLU A 380 -1.52 -22.75 -6.69
C GLU A 380 -0.21 -21.97 -6.72
N TYR A 381 -0.26 -20.63 -6.58
CA TYR A 381 0.93 -19.82 -6.40
C TYR A 381 1.69 -20.20 -5.14
N LYS A 382 1.01 -20.29 -3.99
CA LYS A 382 1.63 -20.68 -2.73
C LYS A 382 2.30 -22.06 -2.83
N ALA A 383 1.65 -23.05 -3.45
CA ALA A 383 2.23 -24.38 -3.66
C ALA A 383 3.45 -24.38 -4.60
N TYR A 384 3.41 -23.56 -5.65
CA TYR A 384 4.55 -23.36 -6.56
C TYR A 384 5.75 -22.76 -5.82
N TYR A 385 5.54 -21.65 -5.09
CA TYR A 385 6.59 -20.99 -4.32
C TYR A 385 7.04 -21.82 -3.10
N GLU A 386 6.18 -22.64 -2.51
CA GLU A 386 6.56 -23.58 -1.45
C GLU A 386 7.60 -24.58 -1.96
N THR A 387 7.40 -25.12 -3.17
CA THR A 387 8.37 -26.02 -3.81
C THR A 387 9.68 -25.28 -4.11
N GLY A 388 9.58 -24.07 -4.67
CA GLY A 388 10.72 -23.24 -5.01
C GLY A 388 11.57 -22.85 -3.80
N TYR A 389 10.96 -22.34 -2.76
CA TYR A 389 11.66 -21.76 -1.61
C TYR A 389 12.11 -22.77 -0.56
N GLN A 390 11.57 -23.99 -0.57
CA GLN A 390 11.84 -24.98 0.48
C GLN A 390 13.34 -25.23 0.68
N THR A 391 13.80 -25.01 1.91
CA THR A 391 15.20 -25.18 2.34
C THR A 391 15.29 -25.42 3.85
N ASP A 392 16.31 -26.17 4.28
CA ASP A 392 16.70 -26.31 5.69
C ASP A 392 17.79 -25.30 6.12
N ILE A 393 18.39 -24.60 5.15
CA ILE A 393 19.31 -23.49 5.36
C ILE A 393 18.50 -22.22 5.61
N ASP A 394 18.65 -21.67 6.80
CA ASP A 394 17.92 -20.51 7.27
C ASP A 394 18.66 -19.20 6.97
N GLN A 395 19.99 -19.25 7.08
CA GLN A 395 20.85 -18.09 6.83
C GLN A 395 22.09 -18.45 6.00
N ILE A 396 22.54 -17.52 5.18
CA ILE A 396 23.79 -17.61 4.43
C ILE A 396 24.61 -16.35 4.68
N THR A 397 25.84 -16.52 5.17
CA THR A 397 26.83 -15.44 5.26
C THR A 397 27.81 -15.58 4.11
N ILE A 398 28.02 -14.50 3.35
CA ILE A 398 28.94 -14.47 2.22
C ILE A 398 29.98 -13.37 2.44
N THR A 399 31.25 -13.71 2.27
CA THR A 399 32.37 -12.76 2.20
C THR A 399 33.10 -12.92 0.85
N ASP A 400 34.16 -12.13 0.61
CA ASP A 400 34.92 -12.11 -0.65
C ASP A 400 35.22 -13.48 -1.27
N ASP A 401 35.55 -14.48 -0.44
CA ASP A 401 35.92 -15.82 -0.91
C ASP A 401 35.25 -16.96 -0.14
N ARG A 402 34.28 -16.70 0.75
CA ARG A 402 33.73 -17.71 1.66
C ARG A 402 32.22 -17.65 1.73
N ILE A 403 31.59 -18.82 1.73
CA ILE A 403 30.16 -18.98 2.00
C ILE A 403 30.02 -19.82 3.27
N THR A 404 29.15 -19.37 4.18
CA THR A 404 28.75 -20.09 5.38
C THR A 404 27.25 -20.31 5.36
N PHE A 405 26.84 -21.58 5.32
CA PHE A 405 25.44 -22.00 5.40
C PHE A 405 25.12 -22.30 6.85
N THR A 406 24.00 -21.76 7.34
CA THR A 406 23.49 -21.99 8.69
C THR A 406 22.12 -22.64 8.60
N ASP A 407 21.97 -23.84 9.14
CA ASP A 407 20.69 -24.54 9.17
C ASP A 407 19.76 -23.99 10.27
N ARG A 408 18.47 -24.37 10.24
CA ARG A 408 17.47 -23.98 11.24
C ARG A 408 17.81 -24.36 12.69
N SER A 409 18.73 -25.30 12.90
CA SER A 409 19.20 -25.69 14.24
C SER A 409 20.43 -24.90 14.71
N GLY A 410 20.95 -24.00 13.86
CA GLY A 410 22.13 -23.20 14.10
C GLY A 410 23.44 -23.91 13.77
N ASN A 411 23.42 -25.09 13.14
CA ASN A 411 24.66 -25.71 12.68
C ASN A 411 25.20 -24.94 11.48
N ARG A 412 26.52 -24.76 11.44
CA ARG A 412 27.20 -23.98 10.42
C ARG A 412 28.18 -24.85 9.65
N VAL A 413 28.08 -24.83 8.33
CA VAL A 413 29.07 -25.42 7.42
C VAL A 413 29.59 -24.33 6.49
N SER A 414 30.87 -24.39 6.14
CA SER A 414 31.50 -23.30 5.38
C SER A 414 32.72 -23.77 4.62
N SER A 415 32.94 -23.20 3.44
CA SER A 415 34.16 -23.37 2.65
C SER A 415 34.56 -22.05 2.01
N ASN A 416 35.81 -21.94 1.60
CA ASN A 416 36.17 -20.95 0.60
C ASN A 416 35.73 -21.45 -0.78
N TYR A 417 35.37 -20.52 -1.67
CA TYR A 417 34.85 -20.79 -3.00
C TYR A 417 35.66 -20.04 -4.06
N ARG A 418 35.85 -20.68 -5.21
CA ARG A 418 36.43 -20.06 -6.41
C ARG A 418 35.35 -19.91 -7.47
N TYR A 419 35.34 -18.78 -8.15
CA TYR A 419 34.54 -18.59 -9.34
C TYR A 419 35.02 -19.53 -10.46
N VAL A 420 34.09 -20.13 -11.20
CA VAL A 420 34.39 -21.05 -12.31
C VAL A 420 33.77 -20.63 -13.64
N GLY A 421 32.95 -19.58 -13.67
CA GLY A 421 32.30 -19.03 -14.86
C GLY A 421 30.81 -18.81 -14.64
N TYR A 422 30.09 -18.55 -15.73
CA TYR A 422 28.63 -18.44 -15.75
C TYR A 422 28.02 -19.34 -16.82
N LYS A 423 26.70 -19.55 -16.73
CA LYS A 423 25.90 -20.20 -17.78
C LYS A 423 24.63 -19.41 -18.04
N ILE A 424 24.40 -19.09 -19.31
CA ILE A 424 23.13 -18.52 -19.78
C ILE A 424 22.14 -19.67 -20.01
N LEU A 425 20.98 -19.58 -19.38
CA LEU A 425 19.85 -20.49 -19.55
C LEU A 425 18.75 -19.80 -20.35
N THR A 426 17.96 -20.57 -21.08
CA THR A 426 16.79 -20.07 -21.83
C THR A 426 15.57 -20.85 -21.36
N TYR A 427 14.57 -20.11 -20.89
CA TYR A 427 13.34 -20.67 -20.33
C TYR A 427 12.29 -20.90 -21.43
N GLU A 428 11.24 -21.65 -21.13
CA GLU A 428 10.19 -22.00 -22.10
C GLU A 428 9.46 -20.77 -22.65
N ALA A 429 9.29 -19.73 -21.81
CA ALA A 429 8.72 -18.44 -22.21
C ALA A 429 9.63 -17.63 -23.16
N GLY A 430 10.86 -18.08 -23.40
CA GLY A 430 11.83 -17.46 -24.31
C GLY A 430 12.70 -16.38 -23.66
N ASN A 431 12.41 -15.97 -22.43
CA ASN A 431 13.32 -15.18 -21.62
C ASN A 431 14.51 -16.02 -21.13
N ARG A 432 15.54 -15.35 -20.62
CA ARG A 432 16.83 -15.94 -20.29
C ARG A 432 17.27 -15.56 -18.88
N GLY A 433 18.19 -16.31 -18.32
CA GLY A 433 18.78 -16.00 -17.02
C GLY A 433 20.22 -16.46 -16.95
N VAL A 434 21.03 -15.81 -16.13
CA VAL A 434 22.45 -16.13 -15.95
C VAL A 434 22.63 -16.80 -14.60
N ARG A 435 23.29 -17.97 -14.59
CA ARG A 435 23.76 -18.60 -13.35
C ARG A 435 25.25 -18.39 -13.19
N TYR A 436 25.65 -17.75 -12.10
CA TYR A 436 27.06 -17.52 -11.72
C TYR A 436 27.57 -18.64 -10.82
N VAL A 437 28.71 -19.21 -11.16
CA VAL A 437 29.06 -20.57 -10.73
C VAL A 437 30.30 -20.56 -9.86
N PHE A 438 30.21 -21.24 -8.73
CA PHE A 438 31.25 -21.31 -7.70
C PHE A 438 31.51 -22.76 -7.26
N GLU A 439 32.77 -23.07 -6.97
CA GLU A 439 33.19 -24.36 -6.44
C GLU A 439 33.97 -24.23 -5.14
N ALA A 440 33.63 -25.06 -4.16
CA ALA A 440 34.35 -25.15 -2.91
C ALA A 440 35.82 -25.54 -3.15
N THR A 441 36.75 -24.80 -2.55
CA THR A 441 38.19 -25.09 -2.65
C THR A 441 38.61 -26.24 -1.73
N ASP A 442 37.86 -26.50 -0.66
CA ASP A 442 38.05 -27.66 0.22
C ASP A 442 36.85 -28.62 0.13
N PRO A 443 36.98 -29.75 -0.59
CA PRO A 443 35.90 -30.73 -0.72
C PRO A 443 35.61 -31.51 0.57
N ASN A 444 36.42 -31.34 1.63
CA ASN A 444 36.22 -32.01 2.91
C ASN A 444 35.69 -31.06 4.00
N SER A 445 35.38 -29.81 3.66
CA SER A 445 34.87 -28.79 4.58
C SER A 445 33.49 -29.14 5.18
N GLY A 446 32.75 -30.06 4.55
CA GLY A 446 31.38 -30.38 4.89
C GLY A 446 30.35 -29.40 4.31
N ALA A 447 30.79 -28.30 3.68
CA ALA A 447 29.93 -27.40 2.93
C ALA A 447 29.61 -27.95 1.53
N TYR A 448 28.60 -27.38 0.89
CA TYR A 448 28.18 -27.77 -0.46
C TYR A 448 29.28 -27.53 -1.49
N ARG A 449 29.63 -28.55 -2.26
CA ARG A 449 30.77 -28.49 -3.18
C ARG A 449 30.53 -27.55 -4.36
N TYR A 450 29.30 -27.47 -4.85
CA TYR A 450 28.90 -26.71 -6.02
C TYR A 450 27.82 -25.71 -5.63
N VAL A 451 27.97 -24.46 -6.06
CA VAL A 451 27.02 -23.37 -5.78
C VAL A 451 26.81 -22.57 -7.07
N GLN A 452 25.56 -22.17 -7.33
CA GLN A 452 25.16 -21.30 -8.43
C GLN A 452 24.23 -20.20 -7.90
N PHE A 453 24.44 -18.95 -8.31
CA PHE A 453 23.57 -17.82 -8.01
C PHE A 453 22.82 -17.35 -9.26
N SER A 454 21.57 -16.96 -9.09
CA SER A 454 20.72 -16.28 -10.07
C SER A 454 20.00 -15.14 -9.38
N ASP A 455 20.22 -13.91 -9.83
CA ASP A 455 19.79 -12.69 -9.15
C ASP A 455 19.27 -11.62 -10.12
N HIS A 456 18.79 -12.05 -11.30
CA HIS A 456 18.21 -11.20 -12.35
C HIS A 456 19.16 -10.19 -13.01
N THR A 457 20.38 -10.04 -12.48
CA THR A 457 21.41 -9.14 -13.02
C THR A 457 22.44 -9.91 -13.86
N ILE A 458 23.06 -9.20 -14.82
CA ILE A 458 24.06 -9.79 -15.74
C ILE A 458 25.43 -9.10 -15.70
N THR A 459 25.56 -8.07 -14.87
CA THR A 459 26.75 -7.22 -14.74
C THR A 459 27.11 -7.02 -13.27
N ASP A 460 28.23 -6.34 -12.99
CA ASP A 460 28.68 -5.94 -11.65
C ASP A 460 27.74 -4.89 -11.02
N THR A 461 26.56 -5.34 -10.57
CA THR A 461 25.53 -4.56 -9.89
C THR A 461 25.30 -5.10 -8.49
N PRO A 462 24.88 -4.25 -7.53
CA PRO A 462 24.45 -4.68 -6.21
C PRO A 462 23.36 -5.74 -6.31
N VAL A 463 23.40 -6.72 -5.40
CA VAL A 463 22.41 -7.80 -5.34
C VAL A 463 21.37 -7.44 -4.30
N GLU A 464 20.10 -7.40 -4.69
CA GLU A 464 18.96 -7.14 -3.81
C GLU A 464 18.48 -8.45 -3.17
N HIS A 465 18.27 -9.47 -3.99
CA HIS A 465 18.02 -10.86 -3.58
C HIS A 465 18.67 -11.84 -4.55
N TYR A 466 18.69 -13.11 -4.19
CA TYR A 466 19.09 -14.17 -5.13
C TYR A 466 18.35 -15.48 -4.89
N HIS A 467 18.28 -16.25 -5.97
CA HIS A 467 18.01 -17.67 -5.97
C HIS A 467 19.34 -18.43 -5.98
N ILE A 468 19.49 -19.41 -5.09
CA ILE A 468 20.71 -20.21 -4.97
C ILE A 468 20.45 -21.68 -5.24
N TYR A 469 21.34 -22.30 -6.00
CA TYR A 469 21.34 -23.74 -6.27
C TYR A 469 22.64 -24.32 -5.73
N PHE A 470 22.55 -25.33 -4.87
CA PHE A 470 23.73 -25.89 -4.23
C PHE A 470 23.64 -27.41 -4.09
N GLY A 471 24.79 -28.09 -4.19
CA GLY A 471 24.83 -29.55 -4.18
C GLY A 471 26.24 -30.11 -4.14
N ASN A 472 26.33 -31.44 -4.19
CA ASN A 472 27.60 -32.16 -4.04
C ASN A 472 27.99 -33.05 -5.23
N GLU A 473 27.11 -33.21 -6.24
CA GLU A 473 27.39 -34.11 -7.36
C GLU A 473 28.12 -33.42 -8.53
N SER A 474 27.52 -32.41 -9.17
CA SER A 474 28.16 -31.64 -10.23
C SER A 474 27.46 -30.30 -10.53
N GLN A 475 28.11 -29.43 -11.29
CA GLN A 475 27.48 -28.21 -11.82
C GLN A 475 26.40 -28.53 -12.87
N GLU A 476 26.61 -29.58 -13.66
CA GLU A 476 25.67 -30.03 -14.68
C GLU A 476 24.32 -30.42 -14.09
N GLN A 477 24.32 -31.16 -12.97
CA GLN A 477 23.08 -31.51 -12.29
C GLN A 477 22.33 -30.26 -11.82
N LEU A 478 23.04 -29.29 -11.24
CA LEU A 478 22.40 -28.07 -10.76
C LEU A 478 21.76 -27.29 -11.92
N TYR A 479 22.34 -27.30 -13.12
CA TYR A 479 21.71 -26.64 -14.28
C TYR A 479 20.41 -27.28 -14.75
N ASP A 480 20.17 -28.55 -14.40
CA ASP A 480 18.93 -29.26 -14.71
C ASP A 480 17.87 -29.03 -13.61
N GLU A 481 18.24 -28.48 -12.45
CA GLU A 481 17.31 -28.11 -11.38
C GLU A 481 16.54 -26.84 -11.74
N MET A 482 15.21 -26.96 -11.75
CA MET A 482 14.28 -25.88 -12.11
C MET A 482 13.12 -25.75 -11.10
N ASP A 483 12.97 -26.71 -10.19
CA ASP A 483 11.84 -26.79 -9.28
C ASP A 483 12.18 -26.19 -7.91
N HIS A 484 13.42 -26.39 -7.43
CA HIS A 484 13.90 -25.88 -6.15
C HIS A 484 14.95 -24.78 -6.35
N TRP A 485 14.62 -23.60 -5.87
CA TRP A 485 15.40 -22.38 -5.97
C TRP A 485 15.27 -21.60 -4.65
N PRO A 486 15.87 -22.12 -3.56
CA PRO A 486 15.94 -21.41 -2.28
C PRO A 486 16.31 -19.95 -2.50
N THR A 487 15.51 -19.05 -1.91
CA THR A 487 15.59 -17.62 -2.17
C THR A 487 15.93 -16.88 -0.91
N TYR A 488 16.82 -15.91 -1.04
CA TYR A 488 17.37 -15.17 0.08
C TYR A 488 17.38 -13.67 -0.18
N TYR A 489 16.98 -12.93 0.83
CA TYR A 489 17.03 -11.47 0.92
C TYR A 489 18.00 -11.05 2.02
N GLN A 490 18.35 -9.76 2.07
CA GLN A 490 19.22 -9.23 3.12
C GLN A 490 18.64 -9.50 4.51
N ALA A 491 19.49 -9.87 5.47
CA ALA A 491 19.09 -10.35 6.79
C ALA A 491 18.49 -9.29 7.73
N ASP A 492 18.58 -8.01 7.37
CA ASP A 492 18.03 -6.88 8.10
C ASP A 492 16.60 -6.52 7.69
N LEU A 493 16.12 -7.02 6.55
CA LEU A 493 14.74 -6.84 6.12
C LEU A 493 13.77 -7.66 6.99
N THR A 494 12.61 -7.08 7.27
CA THR A 494 11.46 -7.78 7.85
C THR A 494 10.75 -8.61 6.79
N GLY A 495 9.92 -9.56 7.22
CA GLY A 495 9.11 -10.36 6.30
C GLY A 495 8.13 -9.51 5.46
N LEU A 496 7.64 -8.39 6.01
CA LEU A 496 6.75 -7.47 5.28
C LEU A 496 7.52 -6.65 4.23
N GLU A 497 8.71 -6.15 4.57
CA GLU A 497 9.58 -5.47 3.58
C GLU A 497 9.93 -6.44 2.43
N ILE A 498 10.24 -7.70 2.73
CA ILE A 498 10.46 -8.73 1.70
C ILE A 498 9.21 -8.93 0.84
N ALA A 499 8.01 -8.99 1.44
CA ALA A 499 6.76 -9.11 0.70
C ALA A 499 6.50 -7.90 -0.21
N GLN A 500 6.88 -6.70 0.25
CA GLN A 500 6.78 -5.46 -0.52
C GLN A 500 7.71 -5.45 -1.73
N GLU A 501 8.98 -5.81 -1.53
CA GLU A 501 9.96 -5.92 -2.61
C GLU A 501 9.52 -6.94 -3.66
N MET A 502 8.91 -8.07 -3.25
CA MET A 502 8.39 -9.09 -4.16
C MET A 502 7.27 -8.62 -5.11
N LEU A 503 6.63 -7.47 -4.83
CA LEU A 503 5.64 -6.85 -5.72
C LEU A 503 6.17 -5.64 -6.46
N ALA A 504 7.30 -5.07 -6.04
CA ALA A 504 7.99 -4.00 -6.74
C ALA A 504 8.65 -4.49 -8.04
N HIS A 505 9.11 -5.75 -8.05
CA HIS A 505 9.64 -6.48 -9.21
C HIS A 505 8.55 -7.30 -9.93
#